data_AF-A0A5P9H1N5-F1
#
_entry.id   AF-A0A5P9H1N5-F1
#
_cell.length_a   1.000
_cell.length_b   1.000
_cell.length_c   1.000
_cell.angle_alpha   90.00
_cell.angle_beta   90.00
_cell.angle_gamma   90.00
#
_symmetry.space_group_name_H-M   'P 1'
#
loop_
_entity.id
_entity.type
_entity.pdbx_description
1 polymer ?
#
loop_
_entity_poly.entity_id
_entity_poly.type
_entity_poly.pdbx_seq_one_letter_code
_entity_poly.pdbx_strand_id
1 'polypeptide(L)'
;MSTRTSILSKTRWQPLLDKPGLIDLSTSVLFAADDFFDFATEKRIVSPTPEHFANWAIRAPEKSRMVELEKLADAMNIIAPNLVGHIHDAATLLDRAQPEEAQSSGTASEPEASANTRSQSDFSRQTATSWDPIAPPSRRAPRARSVSLEPSELPEAWKETLRRMARGLSKGGVRAPSHEVIKRMREKLCQFSWAAQKHGLNIEITQQTVDIFDQELTERCRQGKNGLRWATIRASYEELHRFARYRSTTEDAIEYLATRLRMVEHFESGQKALKFFELARTGNTTLKILDLADDLLTASKHLNTPRRRHEGRNQAAILGIYSVAPLRNASAKLVFGKSLYWDHDLWVIDTMISKTRARRPERFVFPLEPEYGKFIDALLLGDQPQRRLPFERQKALSNQRPLFVHHGGRPKADSYISRKFKEVTDNSFTTLRTMLHTDLGVEHGEHGTLMAMIATHQNSAKTAEKYKMDSVGIAASLRCQLRARRRRERVQYGPLEEEGKKRN
;
A
#
# COMPACT_ATOMS: atom_id res chain seq x y z
N MET A 1 -47.17 -20.00 -11.58
CA MET A 1 -46.45 -19.04 -12.45
C MET A 1 -45.02 -18.90 -11.93
N SER A 2 -44.04 -19.02 -12.82
CA SER A 2 -42.68 -19.51 -12.57
C SER A 2 -41.94 -18.86 -11.40
N THR A 3 -41.46 -19.69 -10.47
CA THR A 3 -40.63 -19.32 -9.31
C THR A 3 -39.39 -18.52 -9.68
N ARG A 4 -38.88 -18.69 -10.91
CA ARG A 4 -37.79 -17.89 -11.48
C ARG A 4 -38.17 -16.42 -11.63
N THR A 5 -39.33 -16.13 -12.23
CA THR A 5 -39.80 -14.75 -12.46
C THR A 5 -40.04 -14.04 -11.13
N SER A 6 -40.48 -14.77 -10.10
CA SER A 6 -40.67 -14.24 -8.75
C SER A 6 -39.35 -13.91 -8.03
N ILE A 7 -38.27 -14.66 -8.26
CA ILE A 7 -36.94 -14.34 -7.71
C ILE A 7 -36.37 -13.11 -8.43
N LEU A 8 -36.35 -13.14 -9.77
CA LEU A 8 -35.73 -12.08 -10.58
C LEU A 8 -36.50 -10.75 -10.51
N SER A 9 -37.77 -10.74 -10.11
CA SER A 9 -38.54 -9.51 -9.91
C SER A 9 -38.20 -8.76 -8.61
N LYS A 10 -37.49 -9.39 -7.65
CA LYS A 10 -37.11 -8.70 -6.41
C LYS A 10 -36.09 -7.59 -6.71
N THR A 11 -36.20 -6.47 -6.00
CA THR A 11 -35.38 -5.24 -6.23
C THR A 11 -33.87 -5.51 -6.28
N ARG A 12 -33.37 -6.44 -5.47
CA ARG A 12 -31.95 -6.81 -5.40
C ARG A 12 -31.40 -7.48 -6.67
N TRP A 13 -32.27 -8.08 -7.49
CA TRP A 13 -31.89 -8.74 -8.74
C TRP A 13 -31.91 -7.81 -9.95
N GLN A 14 -32.65 -6.68 -9.87
CA GLN A 14 -32.79 -5.73 -10.98
C GLN A 14 -31.46 -5.24 -11.55
N PRO A 15 -30.44 -4.88 -10.74
CA PRO A 15 -29.14 -4.43 -11.28
C PRO A 15 -28.32 -5.54 -11.96
N LEU A 16 -28.74 -6.80 -11.81
CA LEU A 16 -28.01 -7.96 -12.31
C LEU A 16 -28.61 -8.52 -13.61
N LEU A 17 -29.81 -8.10 -14.01
CA LEU A 17 -30.54 -8.68 -15.15
C LEU A 17 -29.77 -8.60 -16.47
N ASP A 18 -28.91 -7.59 -16.65
CA ASP A 18 -28.10 -7.41 -17.86
C ASP A 18 -26.81 -8.24 -17.87
N LYS A 19 -26.53 -9.04 -16.81
CA LYS A 19 -25.29 -9.82 -16.73
C LYS A 19 -25.31 -11.02 -17.71
N PRO A 20 -24.32 -11.14 -18.60
CA PRO A 20 -24.17 -12.31 -19.47
C PRO A 20 -24.11 -13.60 -18.65
N GLY A 21 -24.84 -14.63 -19.06
CA GLY A 21 -24.91 -15.93 -18.39
C GLY A 21 -25.96 -16.04 -17.27
N LEU A 22 -26.53 -14.94 -16.78
CA LEU A 22 -27.57 -14.99 -15.73
C LEU A 22 -28.83 -15.74 -16.21
N ILE A 23 -29.18 -15.58 -17.49
CA ILE A 23 -30.34 -16.26 -18.09
C ILE A 23 -30.17 -17.78 -18.14
N ASP A 24 -28.92 -18.26 -18.18
CA ASP A 24 -28.57 -19.68 -18.30
C ASP A 24 -28.53 -20.40 -16.93
N LEU A 25 -28.54 -19.66 -15.83
CA LEU A 25 -28.58 -20.26 -14.48
C LEU A 25 -29.86 -21.05 -14.27
N SER A 26 -29.76 -22.23 -13.68
CA SER A 26 -30.93 -23.02 -13.30
C SER A 26 -31.73 -22.34 -12.17
N THR A 27 -33.00 -22.69 -12.03
CA THR A 27 -33.86 -22.12 -10.96
C THR A 27 -33.34 -22.46 -9.56
N SER A 28 -32.76 -23.65 -9.36
CA SER A 28 -32.18 -24.06 -8.07
C SER A 28 -30.94 -23.24 -7.70
N VAL A 29 -30.11 -22.88 -8.68
CA VAL A 29 -28.94 -22.01 -8.48
C VAL A 29 -29.36 -20.59 -8.12
N LEU A 30 -30.39 -20.05 -8.79
CA LEU A 30 -30.95 -18.75 -8.43
C LEU A 30 -31.54 -18.74 -7.02
N PHE A 31 -32.17 -19.84 -6.59
CA PHE A 31 -32.69 -19.98 -5.23
C PHE A 31 -31.59 -19.95 -4.18
N ALA A 32 -30.48 -20.67 -4.39
CA ALA A 32 -29.36 -20.67 -3.46
C ALA A 32 -28.78 -19.25 -3.28
N ALA A 33 -28.61 -18.51 -4.38
CA ALA A 33 -28.15 -17.13 -4.32
C ALA A 33 -29.16 -16.19 -3.64
N ASP A 34 -30.45 -16.37 -3.92
CA ASP A 34 -31.50 -15.53 -3.33
C ASP A 34 -31.63 -15.76 -1.81
N ASP A 35 -31.59 -17.01 -1.36
CA ASP A 35 -31.59 -17.35 0.07
C ASP A 35 -30.31 -16.84 0.77
N PHE A 36 -29.15 -16.89 0.10
CA PHE A 36 -27.94 -16.29 0.63
C PHE A 36 -28.06 -14.76 0.76
N PHE A 37 -28.69 -14.07 -0.19
CA PHE A 37 -28.92 -12.62 -0.06
C PHE A 37 -29.86 -12.27 1.09
N ASP A 38 -30.89 -13.08 1.33
CA ASP A 38 -31.76 -12.92 2.49
C ASP A 38 -30.98 -13.13 3.80
N PHE A 39 -30.15 -14.18 3.86
CA PHE A 39 -29.24 -14.41 4.99
C PHE A 39 -28.28 -13.23 5.22
N ALA A 40 -27.64 -12.73 4.16
CA ALA A 40 -26.71 -11.60 4.25
C ALA A 40 -27.41 -10.34 4.74
N THR A 41 -28.65 -10.10 4.30
CA THR A 41 -29.48 -8.97 4.75
C THR A 41 -29.84 -9.12 6.22
N GLU A 42 -30.32 -10.30 6.64
CA GLU A 42 -30.70 -10.59 8.02
C GLU A 42 -29.52 -10.41 8.98
N LYS A 43 -28.33 -10.92 8.62
CA LYS A 43 -27.11 -10.80 9.42
C LYS A 43 -26.36 -9.48 9.22
N ARG A 44 -26.89 -8.56 8.42
CA ARG A 44 -26.28 -7.26 8.08
C ARG A 44 -24.84 -7.39 7.57
N ILE A 45 -24.60 -8.43 6.76
CA ILE A 45 -23.30 -8.75 6.16
C ILE A 45 -23.08 -7.81 4.96
N VAL A 46 -22.12 -6.90 5.10
CA VAL A 46 -21.73 -5.97 4.03
C VAL A 46 -20.60 -6.54 3.15
N SER A 47 -19.82 -7.49 3.68
CA SER A 47 -18.71 -8.15 2.98
C SER A 47 -18.64 -9.62 3.39
N PRO A 48 -19.17 -10.55 2.57
CA PRO A 48 -19.12 -11.99 2.86
C PRO A 48 -17.69 -12.53 3.02
N THR A 49 -17.50 -13.37 4.03
CA THR A 49 -16.25 -14.08 4.37
C THR A 49 -16.52 -15.59 4.28
N PRO A 50 -15.49 -16.45 4.26
CA PRO A 50 -15.69 -17.91 4.28
C PRO A 50 -16.59 -18.38 5.43
N GLU A 51 -16.43 -17.81 6.62
CA GLU A 51 -17.27 -18.09 7.79
C GLU A 51 -18.75 -17.74 7.55
N HIS A 52 -19.04 -16.64 6.84
CA HIS A 52 -20.42 -16.29 6.51
C HIS A 52 -21.08 -17.31 5.58
N PHE A 53 -20.35 -17.80 4.58
CA PHE A 53 -20.85 -18.83 3.66
C PHE A 53 -21.01 -20.19 4.37
N ALA A 54 -20.07 -20.56 5.23
CA ALA A 54 -20.18 -21.77 6.05
C ALA A 54 -21.40 -21.69 6.99
N ASN A 55 -21.57 -20.57 7.68
CA ASN A 55 -22.72 -20.33 8.57
C ASN A 55 -24.06 -20.32 7.82
N TRP A 56 -24.09 -19.81 6.59
CA TRP A 56 -25.27 -19.90 5.73
C TRP A 56 -25.56 -21.37 5.38
N ALA A 57 -24.55 -22.10 4.89
CA ALA A 57 -24.70 -23.49 4.47
C ALA A 57 -25.10 -24.43 5.63
N ILE A 58 -24.72 -24.13 6.87
CA ILE A 58 -25.15 -24.90 8.06
C ILE A 58 -26.68 -24.93 8.23
N ARG A 59 -27.42 -23.97 7.66
CA ARG A 59 -28.90 -23.96 7.66
C ARG A 59 -29.51 -25.08 6.81
N ALA A 60 -28.76 -25.62 5.85
CA ALA A 60 -29.17 -26.78 5.07
C ALA A 60 -28.88 -28.08 5.84
N PRO A 61 -29.63 -29.17 5.57
CA PRO A 61 -29.30 -30.50 6.08
C PRO A 61 -27.83 -30.85 5.79
N GLU A 62 -27.17 -31.55 6.71
CA GLU A 62 -25.72 -31.85 6.62
C GLU A 62 -25.31 -32.46 5.28
N LYS A 63 -26.11 -33.41 4.77
CA LYS A 63 -25.89 -34.09 3.47
C LYS A 63 -26.01 -33.18 2.25
N SER A 64 -26.51 -31.96 2.41
CA SER A 64 -26.80 -31.03 1.31
C SER A 64 -25.96 -29.75 1.38
N ARG A 65 -25.16 -29.53 2.44
CA ARG A 65 -24.39 -28.29 2.63
C ARG A 65 -23.42 -28.01 1.49
N MET A 66 -22.70 -29.05 1.04
CA MET A 66 -21.75 -28.94 -0.07
C MET A 66 -22.47 -28.64 -1.39
N VAL A 67 -23.60 -29.31 -1.63
CA VAL A 67 -24.43 -29.10 -2.82
C VAL A 67 -25.00 -27.67 -2.86
N GLU A 68 -25.40 -27.11 -1.72
CA GLU A 68 -25.85 -25.71 -1.64
C GLU A 68 -24.71 -24.71 -1.84
N LEU A 69 -23.50 -25.01 -1.35
CA LEU A 69 -22.31 -24.18 -1.62
C LEU A 69 -21.90 -24.23 -3.09
N GLU A 70 -21.98 -25.38 -3.76
CA GLU A 70 -21.71 -25.51 -5.19
C GLU A 70 -22.72 -24.70 -6.02
N LYS A 71 -24.02 -24.84 -5.73
CA LYS A 71 -25.07 -24.01 -6.37
C LYS A 71 -24.81 -22.52 -6.16
N LEU A 72 -24.42 -22.12 -4.96
CA LEU A 72 -24.09 -20.72 -4.67
C LEU A 72 -22.84 -20.28 -5.43
N ALA A 73 -21.82 -21.14 -5.56
CA ALA A 73 -20.61 -20.86 -6.33
C ALA A 73 -20.94 -20.64 -7.81
N ASP A 74 -21.81 -21.46 -8.39
CA ASP A 74 -22.27 -21.31 -9.78
C ASP A 74 -22.96 -19.96 -10.01
N ALA A 75 -23.84 -19.54 -9.11
CA ALA A 75 -24.47 -18.23 -9.18
C ALA A 75 -23.45 -17.09 -9.03
N MET A 76 -22.54 -17.19 -8.04
CA MET A 76 -21.56 -16.16 -7.75
C MET A 76 -20.49 -16.05 -8.83
N ASN A 77 -20.21 -17.11 -9.59
CA ASN A 77 -19.33 -17.06 -10.75
C ASN A 77 -19.81 -16.09 -11.83
N ILE A 78 -21.12 -15.81 -11.89
CA ILE A 78 -21.72 -14.81 -12.79
C ILE A 78 -21.94 -13.47 -12.07
N ILE A 79 -22.51 -13.52 -10.86
CA ILE A 79 -22.97 -12.32 -10.15
C ILE A 79 -21.81 -11.56 -9.50
N ALA A 80 -20.92 -12.27 -8.80
CA ALA A 80 -19.82 -11.70 -8.03
C ALA A 80 -18.61 -12.67 -8.02
N PRO A 81 -17.87 -12.81 -9.14
CA PRO A 81 -16.86 -13.86 -9.32
C PRO A 81 -15.76 -13.84 -8.24
N ASN A 82 -15.50 -12.67 -7.67
CA ASN A 82 -14.53 -12.48 -6.59
C ASN A 82 -14.92 -13.16 -5.27
N LEU A 83 -16.17 -13.62 -5.10
CA LEU A 83 -16.64 -14.32 -3.90
C LEU A 83 -16.53 -15.84 -4.01
N VAL A 84 -16.33 -16.40 -5.21
CA VAL A 84 -16.25 -17.84 -5.44
C VAL A 84 -15.14 -18.48 -4.61
N GLY A 85 -13.99 -17.81 -4.48
CA GLY A 85 -12.90 -18.30 -3.62
C GLY A 85 -13.30 -18.43 -2.14
N HIS A 86 -14.07 -17.48 -1.61
CA HIS A 86 -14.54 -17.55 -0.23
C HIS A 86 -15.56 -18.69 -0.01
N ILE A 87 -16.32 -19.07 -1.03
CA ILE A 87 -17.26 -20.20 -0.98
C ILE A 87 -16.50 -21.54 -0.94
N HIS A 88 -15.41 -21.66 -1.70
CA HIS A 88 -14.52 -22.84 -1.63
C HIS A 88 -13.81 -22.94 -0.28
N ASP A 89 -13.35 -21.82 0.28
CA ASP A 89 -12.77 -21.79 1.63
C ASP A 89 -13.82 -22.21 2.68
N ALA A 90 -15.08 -21.83 2.50
CA ALA A 90 -16.18 -22.22 3.39
C ALA A 90 -16.45 -23.72 3.37
N ALA A 91 -16.36 -24.36 2.19
CA ALA A 91 -16.44 -25.81 2.08
C ALA A 91 -15.33 -26.51 2.91
N THR A 92 -14.10 -25.97 2.85
CA THR A 92 -12.98 -26.50 3.64
C THR A 92 -13.19 -26.32 5.16
N LEU A 93 -13.87 -25.24 5.58
CA LEU A 93 -14.23 -25.03 6.99
C LEU A 93 -15.29 -26.03 7.48
N LEU A 94 -16.22 -26.44 6.62
CA LEU A 94 -17.23 -27.44 6.95
C LEU A 94 -16.65 -28.85 7.02
N ASP A 95 -15.69 -29.19 6.15
CA ASP A 95 -14.98 -30.47 6.20
C ASP A 95 -14.12 -30.60 7.46
N ARG A 96 -13.50 -29.50 7.93
CA ARG A 96 -12.69 -29.47 9.17
C ARG A 96 -13.50 -29.50 10.47
N ALA A 97 -14.81 -29.31 10.41
CA ALA A 97 -15.68 -29.35 11.59
C ALA A 97 -16.12 -30.78 11.95
N GLN A 98 -15.68 -31.80 11.20
CA GLN A 98 -15.82 -33.20 11.59
C GLN A 98 -14.71 -33.61 12.58
N PRO A 99 -15.03 -34.32 13.67
CA PRO A 99 -14.06 -34.59 14.72
C PRO A 99 -13.12 -35.74 14.32
N GLU A 100 -11.85 -35.43 14.08
CA GLU A 100 -10.77 -36.38 14.25
C GLU A 100 -9.78 -35.89 15.31
N GLU A 101 -9.34 -36.86 16.11
CA GLU A 101 -8.72 -36.73 17.40
C GLU A 101 -7.29 -36.16 17.37
N ALA A 102 -7.01 -35.36 18.39
CA ALA A 102 -5.74 -35.05 19.03
C ALA A 102 -4.43 -35.55 18.37
N GLN A 103 -3.52 -34.61 18.08
CA GLN A 103 -2.29 -34.52 18.88
C GLN A 103 -1.55 -33.18 18.69
N SER A 104 -1.21 -32.60 19.84
CA SER A 104 -0.49 -31.34 20.03
C SER A 104 1.03 -31.53 19.95
N SER A 105 1.71 -30.55 19.35
CA SER A 105 2.90 -29.86 19.89
C SER A 105 3.38 -28.92 18.77
N GLY A 106 3.64 -27.62 18.95
CA GLY A 106 4.08 -26.91 20.14
C GLY A 106 5.57 -26.60 19.98
N THR A 107 5.92 -25.47 19.34
CA THR A 107 7.10 -24.66 19.70
C THR A 107 7.10 -23.33 18.96
N ALA A 108 7.23 -22.27 19.75
CA ALA A 108 7.36 -20.89 19.31
C ALA A 108 8.79 -20.58 18.86
N SER A 109 8.96 -19.67 17.90
CA SER A 109 10.23 -18.98 17.65
C SER A 109 9.98 -17.55 17.18
N GLU A 110 10.65 -16.63 17.89
CA GLU A 110 10.68 -15.18 17.74
C GLU A 110 11.60 -14.70 16.58
N PRO A 111 11.63 -13.39 16.23
CA PRO A 111 11.60 -12.93 14.84
C PRO A 111 12.96 -12.61 14.21
N GLU A 112 13.12 -12.99 12.94
CA GLU A 112 14.26 -12.59 12.11
C GLU A 112 14.19 -11.13 11.64
N ALA A 113 15.27 -10.42 11.94
CA ALA A 113 15.55 -9.05 11.53
C ALA A 113 15.74 -8.91 10.02
N SER A 114 15.06 -7.92 9.45
CA SER A 114 15.12 -7.53 8.03
C SER A 114 16.16 -6.42 7.83
N ALA A 115 17.12 -6.64 6.92
CA ALA A 115 17.97 -5.58 6.38
C ALA A 115 18.39 -5.89 4.94
N ASN A 116 17.91 -5.10 3.97
CA ASN A 116 18.78 -4.25 3.13
C ASN A 116 17.98 -3.52 2.04
N THR A 117 17.74 -2.22 2.27
CA THR A 117 17.37 -1.26 1.22
C THR A 117 18.26 -0.02 1.37
N ARG A 118 19.20 0.15 0.44
CA ARG A 118 19.99 1.36 0.11
C ARG A 118 19.92 1.45 -1.42
N SER A 119 19.75 2.57 -2.10
CA SER A 119 19.67 3.99 -1.74
C SER A 119 18.89 4.68 -2.88
N GLN A 120 18.10 5.71 -2.57
CA GLN A 120 17.55 6.65 -3.56
C GLN A 120 17.52 8.04 -2.89
N SER A 121 18.61 8.80 -2.95
CA SER A 121 18.50 10.26 -2.81
C SER A 121 19.67 11.11 -3.33
N ASP A 122 20.64 10.58 -4.10
CA ASP A 122 21.72 11.43 -4.68
C ASP A 122 21.84 11.43 -6.22
N PHE A 123 20.88 10.86 -6.95
CA PHE A 123 21.02 10.67 -8.41
C PHE A 123 20.39 11.73 -9.33
N SER A 124 19.89 12.86 -8.81
CA SER A 124 19.29 13.87 -9.69
C SER A 124 20.28 14.89 -10.26
N ARG A 125 21.58 14.81 -9.94
CA ARG A 125 22.61 15.67 -10.56
C ARG A 125 24.05 15.12 -10.52
N GLN A 126 24.25 13.83 -10.26
CA GLN A 126 25.53 13.18 -10.53
C GLN A 126 25.48 12.56 -11.92
N THR A 127 26.31 13.14 -12.78
CA THR A 127 26.85 12.68 -14.07
C THR A 127 26.35 11.34 -14.60
N ALA A 128 26.08 11.30 -15.90
CA ALA A 128 25.97 10.10 -16.73
C ALA A 128 27.29 9.29 -16.76
N THR A 129 27.80 8.91 -15.60
CA THR A 129 28.94 8.03 -15.40
C THR A 129 28.43 6.61 -15.27
N SER A 130 28.62 5.84 -16.35
CA SER A 130 28.81 4.38 -16.43
C SER A 130 28.01 3.46 -15.49
N TRP A 131 26.74 3.74 -15.20
CA TRP A 131 25.90 2.72 -14.57
C TRP A 131 25.64 1.57 -15.56
N ASP A 132 26.23 0.39 -15.28
CA ASP A 132 25.92 -0.84 -15.99
C ASP A 132 24.79 -1.59 -15.27
N PRO A 133 23.60 -1.77 -15.89
CA PRO A 133 22.50 -2.52 -15.28
C PRO A 133 22.85 -3.99 -15.02
N ILE A 134 23.85 -4.54 -15.71
CA ILE A 134 24.26 -5.94 -15.63
C ILE A 134 25.33 -6.17 -14.56
N ALA A 135 25.98 -5.11 -14.07
CA ALA A 135 27.02 -5.24 -13.05
C ALA A 135 26.48 -5.95 -11.80
N PRO A 136 27.26 -6.86 -11.21
CA PRO A 136 26.89 -7.49 -9.96
C PRO A 136 26.70 -6.41 -8.87
N PRO A 137 25.77 -6.62 -7.93
CA PRO A 137 25.59 -5.66 -6.85
C PRO A 137 26.89 -5.52 -6.06
N SER A 138 27.20 -4.29 -5.62
CA SER A 138 28.42 -3.98 -4.85
C SER A 138 28.52 -4.73 -3.51
N ARG A 139 27.44 -5.39 -3.08
CA ARG A 139 27.39 -6.27 -1.92
C ARG A 139 26.59 -7.52 -2.27
N ARG A 140 27.12 -8.68 -1.90
CA ARG A 140 26.42 -9.96 -2.05
C ARG A 140 25.09 -9.92 -1.31
N ALA A 141 24.03 -10.42 -1.95
CA ALA A 141 22.71 -10.50 -1.33
C ALA A 141 22.79 -11.39 -0.08
N PRO A 142 22.09 -11.05 1.02
CA PRO A 142 22.10 -11.83 2.25
C PRO A 142 21.44 -13.20 2.11
N ARG A 143 20.65 -13.42 1.05
CA ARG A 143 20.04 -14.71 0.70
C ARG A 143 20.36 -15.05 -0.75
N ALA A 144 20.64 -16.33 -1.01
CA ALA A 144 20.82 -16.85 -2.36
C ALA A 144 19.53 -16.69 -3.19
N ARG A 145 19.67 -16.46 -4.50
CA ARG A 145 18.51 -16.38 -5.40
C ARG A 145 17.93 -17.78 -5.60
N SER A 146 16.64 -17.94 -5.37
CA SER A 146 15.92 -19.20 -5.61
C SER A 146 14.97 -19.14 -6.81
N VAL A 147 14.59 -17.94 -7.26
CA VAL A 147 13.49 -17.72 -8.23
C VAL A 147 13.80 -16.63 -9.27
N SER A 148 15.08 -16.50 -9.62
CA SER A 148 15.62 -15.50 -10.56
C SER A 148 17.03 -15.89 -10.95
N LEU A 149 17.40 -15.62 -12.19
CA LEU A 149 18.80 -15.64 -12.62
C LEU A 149 19.57 -14.44 -12.07
N GLU A 150 20.90 -14.51 -12.11
CA GLU A 150 21.77 -13.35 -12.02
C GLU A 150 21.70 -12.51 -13.32
N PRO A 151 21.86 -11.19 -13.25
CA PRO A 151 21.81 -10.33 -14.44
C PRO A 151 22.81 -10.72 -15.55
N SER A 152 23.97 -11.28 -15.18
CA SER A 152 25.00 -11.73 -16.12
C SER A 152 24.59 -12.95 -16.94
N GLU A 153 23.64 -13.75 -16.44
CA GLU A 153 23.14 -14.99 -17.07
C GLU A 153 22.02 -14.71 -18.09
N LEU A 154 21.56 -13.45 -18.21
CA LEU A 154 20.63 -13.06 -19.26
C LEU A 154 21.25 -13.21 -20.65
N PRO A 155 20.44 -13.46 -21.70
CA PRO A 155 20.92 -13.48 -23.08
C PRO A 155 21.71 -12.22 -23.45
N GLU A 156 22.80 -12.35 -24.21
CA GLU A 156 23.68 -11.21 -24.54
C GLU A 156 22.92 -10.07 -25.23
N ALA A 157 22.00 -10.41 -26.12
CA ALA A 157 21.13 -9.43 -26.78
C ALA A 157 20.27 -8.63 -25.77
N TRP A 158 19.86 -9.23 -24.66
CA TRP A 158 19.09 -8.55 -23.62
C TRP A 158 19.99 -7.68 -22.75
N LYS A 159 21.18 -8.17 -22.41
CA LYS A 159 22.20 -7.41 -21.68
C LYS A 159 22.57 -6.12 -22.41
N GLU A 160 22.83 -6.21 -23.71
CA GLU A 160 23.14 -5.04 -24.54
C GLU A 160 21.95 -4.08 -24.64
N THR A 161 20.72 -4.60 -24.78
CA THR A 161 19.51 -3.75 -24.79
C THR A 161 19.37 -2.96 -23.48
N LEU A 162 19.57 -3.59 -22.32
CA LEU A 162 19.52 -2.92 -21.02
C LEU A 162 20.62 -1.86 -20.89
N ARG A 163 21.86 -2.15 -21.33
CA ARG A 163 22.96 -1.16 -21.36
C ARG A 163 22.67 0.03 -22.25
N ARG A 164 22.05 -0.19 -23.42
CA ARG A 164 21.60 0.90 -24.30
C ARG A 164 20.56 1.78 -23.63
N MET A 165 19.56 1.19 -22.97
CA MET A 165 18.57 1.96 -22.19
C MET A 165 19.25 2.76 -21.07
N ALA A 166 20.21 2.17 -20.36
CA ALA A 166 20.97 2.82 -19.29
C ALA A 166 21.77 4.04 -19.78
N ARG A 167 22.28 3.98 -21.02
CA ARG A 167 22.95 5.10 -21.70
C ARG A 167 21.97 6.16 -22.24
N GLY A 168 20.66 5.98 -22.04
CA GLY A 168 19.64 6.91 -22.50
C GLY A 168 19.33 6.84 -24.01
N LEU A 169 19.84 5.82 -24.70
CA LEU A 169 19.67 5.70 -26.15
C LEU A 169 18.24 5.27 -26.48
N SER A 170 17.60 5.92 -27.46
CA SER A 170 16.31 5.48 -28.01
C SER A 170 16.50 4.37 -29.05
N LYS A 171 15.45 3.57 -29.27
CA LYS A 171 15.38 2.58 -30.36
C LYS A 171 13.96 2.58 -30.93
N GLY A 172 13.82 2.63 -32.26
CA GLY A 172 12.52 2.56 -32.95
C GLY A 172 11.49 3.60 -32.47
N GLY A 173 11.91 4.84 -32.19
CA GLY A 173 11.04 5.88 -31.64
C GLY A 173 10.65 5.72 -30.16
N VAL A 174 11.02 4.60 -29.52
CA VAL A 174 10.81 4.35 -28.09
C VAL A 174 11.93 5.00 -27.27
N ARG A 175 11.56 5.86 -26.32
CA ARG A 175 12.51 6.53 -25.42
C ARG A 175 13.01 5.57 -24.34
N ALA A 176 14.26 5.75 -23.93
CA ALA A 176 14.83 5.03 -22.80
C ALA A 176 14.05 5.33 -21.50
N PRO A 177 13.69 4.30 -20.71
CA PRO A 177 13.05 4.50 -19.41
C PRO A 177 13.99 5.13 -18.38
N SER A 178 13.44 5.59 -17.25
CA SER A 178 14.25 6.04 -16.11
C SER A 178 15.06 4.89 -15.51
N HIS A 179 16.18 5.21 -14.85
CA HIS A 179 17.08 4.26 -14.17
C HIS A 179 16.35 3.21 -13.29
N GLU A 180 15.41 3.64 -12.46
CA GLU A 180 14.63 2.76 -11.58
C GLU A 180 13.71 1.80 -12.34
N VAL A 181 13.17 2.25 -13.47
CA VAL A 181 12.38 1.40 -14.36
C VAL A 181 13.28 0.35 -15.01
N ILE A 182 14.48 0.72 -15.45
CA ILE A 182 15.45 -0.23 -16.03
C ILE A 182 15.86 -1.27 -14.98
N LYS A 183 16.10 -0.86 -13.74
CA LYS A 183 16.42 -1.79 -12.64
C LYS A 183 15.28 -2.78 -12.38
N ARG A 184 14.04 -2.30 -12.28
CA ARG A 184 12.85 -3.15 -12.12
C ARG A 184 12.67 -4.08 -13.31
N MET A 185 12.83 -3.56 -14.52
CA MET A 185 12.74 -4.32 -15.76
C MET A 185 13.75 -5.46 -15.80
N ARG A 186 15.02 -5.19 -15.48
CA ARG A 186 16.05 -6.23 -15.33
C ARG A 186 15.65 -7.29 -14.33
N GLU A 187 15.16 -6.92 -13.15
CA GLU A 187 14.72 -7.88 -12.13
C GLU A 187 13.59 -8.78 -12.64
N LYS A 188 12.66 -8.24 -13.45
CA LYS A 188 11.58 -9.02 -14.07
C LYS A 188 12.05 -9.90 -15.20
N LEU A 189 12.99 -9.45 -16.02
CA LEU A 189 13.63 -10.29 -17.04
C LEU A 189 14.38 -11.46 -16.40
N CYS A 190 15.12 -11.25 -15.31
CA CYS A 190 15.80 -12.34 -14.61
C CYS A 190 14.83 -13.37 -14.02
N GLN A 191 13.67 -12.94 -13.51
CA GLN A 191 12.62 -13.85 -13.04
C GLN A 191 11.97 -14.63 -14.20
N PHE A 192 11.71 -13.94 -15.32
CA PHE A 192 11.18 -14.54 -16.54
C PHE A 192 12.12 -15.59 -17.12
N SER A 193 13.40 -15.25 -17.27
CA SER A 193 14.42 -16.16 -17.79
C SER A 193 14.62 -17.39 -16.90
N TRP A 194 14.54 -17.21 -15.57
CA TRP A 194 14.58 -18.34 -14.64
C TRP A 194 13.40 -19.29 -14.85
N ALA A 195 12.18 -18.76 -15.04
CA ALA A 195 11.01 -19.59 -15.30
C ALA A 195 11.14 -20.35 -16.62
N ALA A 196 11.61 -19.70 -17.69
CA ALA A 196 11.88 -20.37 -18.97
C ALA A 196 12.92 -21.50 -18.81
N GLN A 197 14.05 -21.21 -18.15
CA GLN A 197 15.12 -22.20 -17.95
C GLN A 197 14.69 -23.38 -17.08
N LYS A 198 13.93 -23.12 -16.01
CA LYS A 198 13.37 -24.17 -15.13
C LYS A 198 12.51 -25.18 -15.90
N HIS A 199 11.84 -24.72 -16.95
CA HIS A 199 10.96 -25.54 -17.80
C HIS A 199 11.64 -25.99 -19.11
N GLY A 200 12.97 -25.86 -19.22
CA GLY A 200 13.72 -26.30 -20.40
C GLY A 200 13.43 -25.52 -21.69
N LEU A 201 12.86 -24.32 -21.58
CA LEU A 201 12.54 -23.45 -22.71
C LEU A 201 13.67 -22.48 -23.01
N ASN A 202 13.79 -22.10 -24.30
CA ASN A 202 14.69 -21.04 -24.71
C ASN A 202 14.28 -19.70 -24.08
N ILE A 203 15.28 -18.90 -23.69
CA ILE A 203 15.06 -17.58 -23.08
C ILE A 203 14.73 -16.56 -24.18
N GLU A 204 13.47 -16.61 -24.63
CA GLU A 204 12.90 -15.70 -25.61
C GLU A 204 11.53 -15.23 -25.14
N ILE A 205 11.05 -14.08 -25.62
CA ILE A 205 9.71 -13.58 -25.29
C ILE A 205 8.76 -14.12 -26.36
N THR A 206 8.14 -15.26 -26.05
CA THR A 206 7.13 -15.95 -26.87
C THR A 206 5.87 -16.14 -26.05
N GLN A 207 4.74 -16.47 -26.68
CA GLN A 207 3.51 -16.78 -25.95
C GLN A 207 3.72 -17.89 -24.92
N GLN A 208 4.38 -19.00 -25.31
CA GLN A 208 4.63 -20.15 -24.45
C GLN A 208 5.45 -19.79 -23.20
N THR A 209 6.53 -19.04 -23.36
CA THR A 209 7.40 -18.63 -22.25
C THR A 209 6.72 -17.62 -21.32
N VAL A 210 5.87 -16.74 -21.87
CA VAL A 210 5.03 -15.83 -21.08
C VAL A 210 4.01 -16.60 -20.24
N ASP A 211 3.37 -17.63 -20.80
CA ASP A 211 2.39 -18.44 -20.07
C ASP A 211 3.02 -19.22 -18.92
N ILE A 212 4.19 -19.82 -19.12
CA ILE A 212 4.95 -20.47 -18.05
C ILE A 212 5.34 -19.47 -16.96
N PHE A 213 5.83 -18.28 -17.35
CA PHE A 213 6.16 -17.24 -16.39
C PHE A 213 4.94 -16.78 -15.59
N ASP A 214 3.77 -16.66 -16.22
CA ASP A 214 2.51 -16.29 -15.56
C ASP A 214 2.11 -17.31 -14.50
N GLN A 215 2.16 -18.59 -14.84
CA GLN A 215 1.84 -19.68 -13.92
C GLN A 215 2.76 -19.67 -12.70
N GLU A 216 4.08 -19.61 -12.92
CA GLU A 216 5.08 -19.54 -11.84
C GLU A 216 4.97 -18.26 -11.00
N LEU A 217 4.67 -17.13 -11.62
CA LEU A 217 4.51 -15.88 -10.91
C LEU A 217 3.23 -15.87 -10.08
N THR A 218 2.12 -16.34 -10.65
CA THR A 218 0.81 -16.42 -9.99
C THR A 218 0.87 -17.36 -8.79
N GLU A 219 1.46 -18.54 -8.95
CA GLU A 219 1.57 -19.51 -7.86
C GLU A 219 2.41 -18.97 -6.70
N ARG A 220 3.58 -18.39 -7.00
CA ARG A 220 4.40 -17.72 -5.97
C ARG A 220 3.67 -16.56 -5.29
N CYS A 221 2.87 -15.80 -6.05
CA CYS A 221 2.09 -14.72 -5.48
C CYS A 221 0.99 -15.26 -4.56
N ARG A 222 0.29 -16.35 -4.92
CA ARG A 222 -0.72 -17.00 -4.07
C ARG A 222 -0.13 -17.48 -2.75
N GLN A 223 1.06 -18.09 -2.77
CA GLN A 223 1.76 -18.58 -1.58
C GLN A 223 2.39 -17.46 -0.73
N GLY A 224 2.38 -16.21 -1.22
CA GLY A 224 2.93 -15.07 -0.49
C GLY A 224 2.06 -14.67 0.71
N LYS A 225 2.67 -14.00 1.70
CA LYS A 225 2.01 -13.52 2.93
C LYS A 225 0.68 -12.77 2.72
N ASN A 226 0.53 -12.08 1.59
CA ASN A 226 -0.64 -11.27 1.29
C ASN A 226 -1.53 -11.88 0.20
N GLY A 227 -1.34 -13.17 -0.10
CA GLY A 227 -1.99 -13.86 -1.21
C GLY A 227 -1.69 -13.24 -2.57
N LEU A 228 -2.50 -13.63 -3.56
CA LEU A 228 -2.37 -13.15 -4.94
C LEU A 228 -2.59 -11.62 -5.02
N ARG A 229 -1.53 -10.90 -5.41
CA ARG A 229 -1.58 -9.45 -5.62
C ARG A 229 -1.45 -9.13 -7.10
N TRP A 230 -2.56 -8.70 -7.71
CA TRP A 230 -2.60 -8.36 -9.14
C TRP A 230 -1.63 -7.24 -9.53
N ALA A 231 -1.38 -6.29 -8.62
CA ALA A 231 -0.37 -5.25 -8.83
C ALA A 231 1.05 -5.80 -9.06
N THR A 232 1.42 -6.93 -8.43
CA THR A 232 2.72 -7.59 -8.62
C THR A 232 2.80 -8.26 -9.99
N ILE A 233 1.71 -8.88 -10.42
CA ILE A 233 1.59 -9.53 -11.73
C ILE A 233 1.62 -8.46 -12.82
N ARG A 234 0.76 -7.43 -12.72
CA ARG A 234 0.74 -6.27 -13.64
C ARG A 234 2.11 -5.64 -13.78
N ALA A 235 2.81 -5.36 -12.68
CA ALA A 235 4.16 -4.78 -12.74
C ALA A 235 5.15 -5.67 -13.49
N SER A 236 4.96 -6.99 -13.50
CA SER A 236 5.82 -7.92 -14.24
C SER A 236 5.53 -7.86 -15.74
N TYR A 237 4.26 -7.91 -16.13
CA TYR A 237 3.83 -7.72 -17.52
C TYR A 237 4.17 -6.35 -18.09
N GLU A 238 4.02 -5.29 -17.29
CA GLU A 238 4.33 -3.92 -17.69
C GLU A 238 5.80 -3.80 -18.14
N GLU A 239 6.73 -4.42 -17.40
CA GLU A 239 8.14 -4.39 -17.75
C GLU A 239 8.51 -5.30 -18.92
N LEU A 240 7.93 -6.51 -19.01
CA LEU A 240 8.14 -7.38 -20.16
C LEU A 240 7.64 -6.71 -21.45
N HIS A 241 6.45 -6.13 -21.42
CA HIS A 241 5.87 -5.40 -22.55
C HIS A 241 6.73 -4.19 -22.94
N ARG A 242 7.17 -3.39 -21.95
CA ARG A 242 8.05 -2.23 -22.20
C ARG A 242 9.38 -2.66 -22.83
N PHE A 243 9.98 -3.75 -22.35
CA PHE A 243 11.22 -4.29 -22.91
C PHE A 243 11.02 -4.82 -24.34
N ALA A 244 9.97 -5.61 -24.57
CA ALA A 244 9.64 -6.16 -25.89
C ALA A 244 9.45 -5.06 -26.94
N ARG A 245 8.71 -4.00 -26.59
CA ARG A 245 8.52 -2.82 -27.44
C ARG A 245 9.83 -2.10 -27.76
N TYR A 246 10.68 -1.89 -26.76
CA TYR A 246 11.96 -1.21 -26.99
C TYR A 246 12.91 -2.07 -27.85
N ARG A 247 12.94 -3.39 -27.63
CA ARG A 247 13.79 -4.31 -28.40
C ARG A 247 13.30 -4.48 -29.83
N SER A 248 12.02 -4.19 -30.10
CA SER A 248 11.33 -4.54 -31.35
C SER A 248 11.30 -6.06 -31.54
N THR A 249 10.82 -6.78 -30.53
CA THR A 249 10.48 -8.22 -30.65
C THR A 249 9.33 -8.41 -31.65
N THR A 250 8.95 -9.65 -31.97
CA THR A 250 7.82 -9.97 -32.85
C THR A 250 6.54 -9.26 -32.42
N GLU A 251 5.76 -8.79 -33.40
CA GLU A 251 4.52 -8.04 -33.15
C GLU A 251 3.53 -8.90 -32.35
N ASP A 252 3.41 -10.19 -32.67
CA ASP A 252 2.58 -11.15 -31.95
C ASP A 252 2.90 -11.21 -30.45
N ALA A 253 4.18 -11.19 -30.08
CA ALA A 253 4.58 -11.22 -28.67
C ALA A 253 4.27 -9.90 -27.95
N ILE A 254 4.41 -8.77 -28.64
CA ILE A 254 4.08 -7.44 -28.12
C ILE A 254 2.57 -7.35 -27.89
N GLU A 255 1.75 -7.75 -28.87
CA GLU A 255 0.30 -7.75 -28.78
C GLU A 255 -0.19 -8.71 -27.68
N TYR A 256 0.39 -9.90 -27.59
CA TYR A 256 0.08 -10.85 -26.53
C TYR A 256 0.30 -10.28 -25.13
N LEU A 257 1.47 -9.67 -24.90
CA LEU A 257 1.80 -9.00 -23.65
C LEU A 257 0.87 -7.82 -23.36
N ALA A 258 0.48 -7.05 -24.38
CA ALA A 258 -0.46 -5.94 -24.23
C ALA A 258 -1.84 -6.42 -23.81
N THR A 259 -2.34 -7.52 -24.41
CA THR A 259 -3.62 -8.14 -24.04
C THR A 259 -3.60 -8.67 -22.61
N ARG A 260 -2.53 -9.38 -22.23
CA ARG A 260 -2.35 -9.85 -20.83
C ARG A 260 -2.27 -8.68 -19.85
N LEU A 261 -1.55 -7.61 -20.20
CA LEU A 261 -1.45 -6.42 -19.37
C LEU A 261 -2.81 -5.76 -19.11
N ARG A 262 -3.66 -5.60 -20.14
CA ARG A 262 -5.02 -5.06 -19.98
C ARG A 262 -5.89 -5.92 -19.05
N MET A 263 -5.80 -7.24 -19.18
CA MET A 263 -6.54 -8.19 -18.33
C MET A 263 -6.13 -8.05 -16.86
N VAL A 264 -4.83 -8.01 -16.55
CA VAL A 264 -4.37 -7.88 -15.16
C VAL A 264 -4.58 -6.48 -14.58
N GLU A 265 -4.62 -5.44 -15.42
CA GLU A 265 -5.07 -4.09 -15.04
C GLU A 265 -6.53 -4.08 -14.58
N HIS A 266 -7.40 -4.78 -15.31
CA HIS A 266 -8.80 -4.95 -14.93
C HIS A 266 -8.92 -5.65 -13.56
N PHE A 267 -8.20 -6.76 -13.35
CA PHE A 267 -8.21 -7.45 -12.05
C PHE A 267 -7.61 -6.62 -10.90
N GLU A 268 -6.53 -5.87 -11.14
CA GLU A 268 -5.97 -4.96 -10.14
C GLU A 268 -6.98 -3.87 -9.76
N SER A 269 -7.75 -3.36 -10.72
CA SER A 269 -8.74 -2.31 -10.44
C SER A 269 -9.82 -2.75 -9.44
N GLY A 270 -10.16 -4.04 -9.42
CA GLY A 270 -11.08 -4.63 -8.44
C GLY A 270 -10.44 -4.96 -7.08
N GLN A 271 -9.10 -4.89 -6.96
CA GLN A 271 -8.38 -5.26 -5.74
C GLN A 271 -7.95 -4.04 -4.93
N LYS A 272 -8.47 -3.91 -3.70
CA LYS A 272 -8.05 -2.85 -2.76
C LYS A 272 -6.55 -2.92 -2.44
N ALA A 273 -5.89 -1.76 -2.37
CA ALA A 273 -4.47 -1.67 -2.06
C ALA A 273 -4.18 -2.01 -0.58
N LEU A 274 -3.06 -2.71 -0.31
CA LEU A 274 -2.66 -3.17 1.03
C LEU A 274 -2.62 -2.06 2.08
N LYS A 275 -2.19 -0.85 1.69
CA LYS A 275 -2.12 0.31 2.58
C LYS A 275 -3.45 0.65 3.27
N PHE A 276 -4.60 0.32 2.66
CA PHE A 276 -5.91 0.53 3.27
C PHE A 276 -6.24 -0.49 4.35
N PHE A 277 -5.84 -1.75 4.15
CA PHE A 277 -5.95 -2.80 5.16
C PHE A 277 -5.04 -2.51 6.36
N GLU A 278 -3.80 -2.07 6.10
CA GLU A 278 -2.87 -1.66 7.15
C GLU A 278 -3.45 -0.51 7.99
N LEU A 279 -4.03 0.50 7.35
CA LEU A 279 -4.67 1.62 8.03
C LEU A 279 -5.87 1.19 8.86
N ALA A 280 -6.78 0.42 8.28
CA ALA A 280 -7.96 -0.11 8.98
C ALA A 280 -7.57 -0.93 10.22
N ARG A 281 -6.51 -1.74 10.11
CA ARG A 281 -5.97 -2.53 11.24
C ARG A 281 -5.44 -1.65 12.36
N THR A 282 -4.68 -0.60 12.04
CA THR A 282 -4.07 0.29 13.05
C THR A 282 -5.04 1.33 13.63
N GLY A 283 -6.08 1.70 12.88
CA GLY A 283 -6.97 2.82 13.22
C GLY A 283 -6.24 4.16 13.33
N ASN A 284 -5.10 4.32 12.66
CA ASN A 284 -4.32 5.55 12.73
C ASN A 284 -4.90 6.63 11.80
N THR A 285 -5.07 7.83 12.38
CA THR A 285 -5.44 9.09 11.72
C THR A 285 -4.30 10.09 11.88
N THR A 286 -4.30 11.17 11.10
CA THR A 286 -3.33 12.26 11.25
C THR A 286 -3.35 12.86 12.66
N LEU A 287 -4.54 13.03 13.25
CA LEU A 287 -4.71 13.51 14.63
C LEU A 287 -4.08 12.57 15.65
N LYS A 288 -4.35 11.26 15.58
CA LYS A 288 -3.74 10.28 16.48
C LYS A 288 -2.21 10.25 16.36
N ILE A 289 -1.68 10.44 15.14
CA ILE A 289 -0.25 10.55 14.92
C ILE A 289 0.33 11.85 15.52
N LEU A 290 -0.43 12.94 15.50
CA LEU A 290 -0.05 14.20 16.15
C LEU A 290 -0.05 14.07 17.68
N ASP A 291 -1.09 13.47 18.28
CA ASP A 291 -1.13 13.19 19.72
C ASP A 291 0.10 12.38 20.16
N LEU A 292 0.44 11.33 19.39
CA LEU A 292 1.62 10.52 19.64
C LEU A 292 2.94 11.32 19.48
N ALA A 293 2.98 12.29 18.57
CA ALA A 293 4.13 13.18 18.42
C ALA A 293 4.35 14.02 19.68
N ASP A 294 3.28 14.57 20.24
CA ASP A 294 3.32 15.38 21.47
C ASP A 294 3.68 14.55 22.70
N ASP A 295 3.13 13.34 22.81
CA ASP A 295 3.49 12.39 23.87
C ASP A 295 4.97 12.03 23.81
N LEU A 296 5.50 11.72 22.62
CA LEU A 296 6.91 11.41 22.42
C LEU A 296 7.81 12.61 22.73
N LEU A 297 7.42 13.81 22.33
CA LEU A 297 8.19 15.02 22.63
C LEU A 297 8.23 15.27 24.14
N THR A 298 7.11 15.11 24.83
CA THR A 298 7.00 15.27 26.28
C THR A 298 7.82 14.21 27.01
N ALA A 299 7.63 12.94 26.69
CA ALA A 299 8.37 11.82 27.27
C ALA A 299 9.89 11.93 27.01
N SER A 300 10.30 12.50 25.87
CA SER A 300 11.71 12.66 25.53
C SER A 300 12.49 13.49 26.56
N LYS A 301 11.83 14.42 27.27
CA LYS A 301 12.47 15.26 28.30
C LYS A 301 12.93 14.44 29.51
N HIS A 302 12.26 13.32 29.78
CA HIS A 302 12.48 12.49 30.96
C HIS A 302 13.40 11.29 30.71
N LEU A 303 13.94 11.12 29.49
CA LEU A 303 14.86 10.01 29.20
C LEU A 303 16.26 10.29 29.80
N ASN A 304 16.82 9.27 30.44
CA ASN A 304 18.05 9.38 31.26
C ASN A 304 19.31 9.76 30.49
N THR A 305 19.35 9.62 29.16
CA THR A 305 20.57 9.89 28.37
C THR A 305 20.30 10.91 27.26
N PRO A 306 21.22 11.86 27.01
CA PRO A 306 21.09 12.84 25.92
C PRO A 306 20.81 12.19 24.56
N ARG A 307 21.46 11.04 24.30
CA ARG A 307 21.25 10.24 23.08
C ARG A 307 19.80 9.76 22.94
N ARG A 308 19.18 9.26 24.02
CA ARG A 308 17.78 8.80 24.00
C ARG A 308 16.82 9.99 23.87
N ARG A 309 17.07 11.11 24.56
CA ARG A 309 16.28 12.34 24.41
C ARG A 309 16.28 12.84 22.97
N HIS A 310 17.45 12.90 22.33
CA HIS A 310 17.59 13.26 20.92
C HIS A 310 16.83 12.32 19.97
N GLU A 311 16.91 11.01 20.22
CA GLU A 311 16.16 10.04 19.41
C GLU A 311 14.63 10.18 19.60
N GLY A 312 14.16 10.45 20.82
CA GLY A 312 12.75 10.75 21.10
C GLY A 312 12.26 12.01 20.36
N ARG A 313 13.06 13.09 20.36
CA ARG A 313 12.77 14.30 19.56
C ARG A 313 12.74 14.02 18.06
N ASN A 314 13.65 13.18 17.55
CA ASN A 314 13.61 12.76 16.14
C ASN A 314 12.29 12.04 15.83
N GLN A 315 11.86 11.11 16.68
CA GLN A 315 10.60 10.38 16.48
C GLN A 315 9.39 11.31 16.52
N ALA A 316 9.33 12.19 17.53
CA ALA A 316 8.29 13.20 17.65
C ALA A 316 8.22 14.09 16.40
N ALA A 317 9.35 14.62 15.93
CA ALA A 317 9.40 15.48 14.75
C ALA A 317 9.04 14.76 13.45
N ILE A 318 9.40 13.46 13.30
CA ILE A 318 8.95 12.67 12.15
C ILE A 318 7.42 12.60 12.12
N LEU A 319 6.78 12.34 13.26
CA LEU A 319 5.32 12.27 13.32
C LEU A 319 4.67 13.65 13.14
N GLY A 320 5.15 14.64 13.90
CA GLY A 320 4.56 15.98 13.97
C GLY A 320 4.63 16.78 12.68
N ILE A 321 5.70 16.63 11.90
CA ILE A 321 5.87 17.36 10.63
C ILE A 321 5.13 16.65 9.49
N TYR A 322 5.28 15.33 9.38
CA TYR A 322 4.81 14.60 8.20
C TYR A 322 3.33 14.20 8.26
N SER A 323 2.67 14.32 9.42
CA SER A 323 1.21 14.23 9.53
C SER A 323 0.50 15.36 8.77
N VAL A 324 1.08 16.57 8.77
CA VAL A 324 0.51 17.77 8.12
C VAL A 324 1.14 18.07 6.76
N ALA A 325 2.42 17.79 6.60
CA ALA A 325 3.13 17.92 5.33
C ALA A 325 3.58 16.54 4.83
N PRO A 326 2.68 15.66 4.34
CA PRO A 326 2.99 14.27 4.00
C PRO A 326 3.83 14.16 2.71
N LEU A 327 5.11 14.53 2.79
CA LEU A 327 6.07 14.46 1.70
C LEU A 327 6.29 13.02 1.22
N ARG A 328 6.80 12.84 -0.01
CA ARG A 328 7.22 11.49 -0.46
C ARG A 328 8.54 11.14 0.22
N ASN A 329 8.87 9.85 0.36
CA ASN A 329 10.17 9.43 0.93
C ASN A 329 11.36 10.20 0.32
N ALA A 330 11.37 10.36 -1.01
CA ALA A 330 12.43 11.07 -1.73
C ALA A 330 12.50 12.58 -1.41
N SER A 331 11.41 13.18 -0.92
CA SER A 331 11.32 14.61 -0.57
C SER A 331 11.33 14.86 0.94
N ALA A 332 11.23 13.82 1.76
CA ALA A 332 11.21 13.92 3.22
C ALA A 332 12.59 14.19 3.84
N LYS A 333 13.67 14.24 3.04
CA LYS A 333 15.00 14.57 3.57
C LYS A 333 15.17 16.09 3.59
N LEU A 334 14.61 16.72 4.62
CA LEU A 334 14.69 18.16 4.81
C LEU A 334 16.08 18.60 5.26
N VAL A 335 16.56 19.70 4.67
CA VAL A 335 17.86 20.31 4.96
C VAL A 335 17.66 21.81 5.19
N PHE A 336 18.12 22.31 6.34
CA PHE A 336 18.06 23.73 6.67
C PHE A 336 18.76 24.57 5.59
N GLY A 337 18.20 25.72 5.20
CA GLY A 337 18.79 26.62 4.21
C GLY A 337 18.82 26.07 2.77
N LYS A 338 18.25 24.88 2.53
CA LYS A 338 18.14 24.25 1.20
C LYS A 338 16.74 23.81 0.86
N SER A 339 16.03 23.21 1.81
CA SER A 339 14.64 22.80 1.65
C SER A 339 13.74 23.10 2.85
N LEU A 340 14.30 23.71 3.89
CA LEU A 340 13.64 24.09 5.12
C LEU A 340 14.21 25.44 5.55
N TYR A 341 13.36 26.44 5.65
CA TYR A 341 13.73 27.84 5.87
C TYR A 341 13.00 28.41 7.09
N TRP A 342 13.59 29.39 7.76
CA TRP A 342 12.91 30.17 8.79
C TRP A 342 12.51 31.50 8.16
N ASP A 343 11.21 31.78 8.10
CA ASP A 343 10.66 32.97 7.45
C ASP A 343 9.41 33.44 8.19
N HIS A 344 9.30 34.75 8.44
CA HIS A 344 8.17 35.37 9.16
C HIS A 344 7.71 34.60 10.42
N ASP A 345 8.68 34.21 11.25
CA ASP A 345 8.48 33.42 12.48
C ASP A 345 7.88 32.00 12.29
N LEU A 346 7.98 31.46 11.08
CA LEU A 346 7.52 30.13 10.73
C LEU A 346 8.62 29.30 10.07
N TRP A 347 8.52 27.99 10.22
CA TRP A 347 9.30 27.05 9.41
C TRP A 347 8.61 26.85 8.07
N VAL A 348 9.31 27.05 6.97
CA VAL A 348 8.79 26.88 5.61
C VAL A 348 9.51 25.74 4.92
N ILE A 349 8.75 24.70 4.54
CA ILE A 349 9.24 23.65 3.64
C ILE A 349 9.17 24.19 2.22
N ASP A 350 10.30 24.30 1.54
CA ASP A 350 10.37 24.76 0.16
C ASP A 350 11.25 23.80 -0.64
N THR A 351 10.63 22.96 -1.47
CA THR A 351 11.33 21.88 -2.17
C THR A 351 10.79 21.64 -3.58
N MET A 352 11.65 21.13 -4.44
CA MET A 352 11.29 20.77 -5.81
C MET A 352 10.78 19.33 -5.86
N ILE A 353 9.54 19.12 -6.27
CA ILE A 353 8.92 17.80 -6.41
C ILE A 353 9.03 17.34 -7.87
N SER A 354 9.79 16.27 -8.12
CA SER A 354 10.17 15.85 -9.48
C SER A 354 9.63 14.49 -9.95
N LYS A 355 8.89 13.74 -9.10
CA LYS A 355 8.52 12.34 -9.39
C LYS A 355 7.84 12.12 -10.76
N THR A 356 6.97 13.02 -11.19
CA THR A 356 6.24 12.92 -12.47
C THR A 356 6.71 13.93 -13.51
N ARG A 357 7.59 14.86 -13.13
CA ARG A 357 8.06 15.95 -13.99
C ARG A 357 9.55 16.15 -13.85
N ALA A 358 10.34 15.12 -14.12
CA ALA A 358 11.80 15.18 -14.05
C ALA A 358 12.40 16.35 -14.86
N ARG A 359 11.74 16.79 -15.93
CA ARG A 359 12.14 17.95 -16.77
C ARG A 359 11.57 19.30 -16.33
N ARG A 360 10.50 19.33 -15.54
CA ARG A 360 9.84 20.55 -15.04
C ARG A 360 9.36 20.31 -13.60
N PRO A 361 10.29 20.16 -12.65
CA PRO A 361 9.90 19.96 -11.27
C PRO A 361 9.07 21.15 -10.80
N GLU A 362 8.02 20.88 -10.03
CA GLU A 362 7.18 21.93 -9.46
C GLU A 362 7.70 22.28 -8.07
N ARG A 363 7.68 23.59 -7.75
CA ARG A 363 8.07 24.09 -6.44
C ARG A 363 6.91 23.87 -5.48
N PHE A 364 7.18 23.19 -4.38
CA PHE A 364 6.25 23.01 -3.27
C PHE A 364 6.72 23.89 -2.13
N VAL A 365 5.88 24.86 -1.74
CA VAL A 365 6.10 25.75 -0.60
C VAL A 365 4.99 25.49 0.41
N PHE A 366 5.38 25.18 1.65
CA PHE A 366 4.45 24.83 2.71
C PHE A 366 4.92 25.43 4.04
N PRO A 367 4.32 26.54 4.50
CA PRO A 367 4.57 27.05 5.83
C PRO A 367 4.00 26.10 6.87
N LEU A 368 4.76 25.90 7.95
CA LEU A 368 4.35 25.12 9.12
C LEU A 368 3.93 26.10 10.22
N GLU A 369 2.68 25.98 10.66
CA GLU A 369 2.18 26.70 11.84
C GLU A 369 3.08 26.44 13.06
N PRO A 370 3.15 27.38 14.03
CA PRO A 370 4.03 27.26 15.19
C PRO A 370 3.85 25.95 15.97
N GLU A 371 2.62 25.44 16.02
CA GLU A 371 2.29 24.17 16.66
C GLU A 371 3.00 22.96 16.03
N TYR A 372 3.30 23.01 14.72
CA TYR A 372 4.08 21.98 14.03
C TYR A 372 5.57 22.35 13.97
N GLY A 373 5.88 23.66 13.91
CA GLY A 373 7.23 24.19 13.97
C GLY A 373 7.95 23.85 15.28
N LYS A 374 7.22 23.71 16.40
CA LYS A 374 7.77 23.37 17.73
C LYS A 374 8.63 22.09 17.72
N PHE A 375 8.31 21.12 16.86
CA PHE A 375 9.06 19.88 16.75
C PHE A 375 10.45 20.09 16.10
N ILE A 376 10.54 21.01 15.14
CA ILE A 376 11.82 21.39 14.51
C ILE A 376 12.68 22.14 15.52
N ASP A 377 12.07 23.06 16.26
CA ASP A 377 12.76 23.83 17.30
C ASP A 377 13.29 22.92 18.42
N ALA A 378 12.51 21.93 18.85
CA ALA A 378 12.97 20.94 19.82
C ALA A 378 14.22 20.19 19.32
N LEU A 379 14.29 19.85 18.03
CA LEU A 379 15.46 19.20 17.43
C LEU A 379 16.68 20.09 17.32
N LEU A 380 16.49 21.38 17.08
CA LEU A 380 17.58 22.37 17.03
C LEU A 380 18.12 22.65 18.42
N LEU A 381 17.21 22.85 19.38
CA LEU A 381 17.54 23.21 20.74
C LEU A 381 18.19 22.05 21.49
N GLY A 382 17.70 20.82 21.30
CA GLY A 382 18.18 19.67 22.05
C GLY A 382 17.98 19.88 23.55
N ASP A 383 19.08 19.78 24.32
CA ASP A 383 19.08 20.01 25.78
C ASP A 383 19.51 21.44 26.16
N GLN A 384 19.65 22.35 25.18
CA GLN A 384 20.08 23.73 25.42
C GLN A 384 18.93 24.60 25.97
N PRO A 385 19.23 25.72 26.66
CA PRO A 385 18.21 26.65 27.13
C PRO A 385 17.55 27.42 25.98
N GLN A 386 16.22 27.67 26.08
CA GLN A 386 15.37 28.29 25.04
C GLN A 386 15.96 29.57 24.41
N ARG A 387 16.67 30.40 25.20
CA ARG A 387 17.35 31.62 24.71
C ARG A 387 18.36 31.38 23.58
N ARG A 388 18.84 30.15 23.40
CA ARG A 388 19.77 29.77 22.32
C ARG A 388 19.06 29.48 21.00
N LEU A 389 17.73 29.33 20.98
CA LEU A 389 17.00 28.91 19.80
C LEU A 389 17.27 29.81 18.58
N PRO A 390 17.27 31.16 18.67
CA PRO A 390 17.61 32.01 17.51
C PRO A 390 19.00 31.72 16.94
N PHE A 391 19.99 31.53 17.81
CA PHE A 391 21.36 31.21 17.40
C PHE A 391 21.45 29.82 16.75
N GLU A 392 20.80 28.80 17.32
CA GLU A 392 20.80 27.44 16.76
C GLU A 392 20.07 27.38 15.40
N ARG A 393 19.00 28.17 15.23
CA ARG A 393 18.32 28.34 13.93
C ARG A 393 19.27 28.89 12.87
N GLN A 394 19.90 30.02 13.16
CA GLN A 394 20.85 30.67 12.23
C GLN A 394 22.01 29.74 11.88
N LYS A 395 22.59 29.09 12.88
CA LYS A 395 23.68 28.12 12.69
C LYS A 395 23.29 26.92 11.84
N ALA A 396 22.07 26.39 12.02
CA ALA A 396 21.62 25.26 11.22
C ALA A 396 21.36 25.64 9.77
N LEU A 397 20.80 26.83 9.52
CA LEU A 397 20.58 27.41 8.19
C LEU A 397 21.91 27.66 7.47
N SER A 398 22.87 28.32 8.13
CA SER A 398 24.18 28.63 7.54
C SER A 398 24.97 27.37 7.19
N ASN A 399 24.91 26.35 8.05
CA ASN A 399 25.65 25.09 7.87
C ASN A 399 24.92 24.08 6.98
N GLN A 400 23.75 24.43 6.44
CA GLN A 400 22.89 23.55 5.68
C GLN A 400 22.70 22.17 6.33
N ARG A 401 22.43 22.18 7.65
CA ARG A 401 22.36 20.94 8.43
C ARG A 401 21.15 20.11 7.97
N PRO A 402 21.27 18.78 7.83
CA PRO A 402 20.08 17.93 7.70
C PRO A 402 19.18 18.03 8.94
N LEU A 403 17.86 18.04 8.75
CA LEU A 403 16.92 18.11 9.88
C LEU A 403 17.13 16.94 10.86
N PHE A 404 17.23 15.73 10.32
CA PHE A 404 17.44 14.51 11.11
C PHE A 404 18.91 14.09 11.09
N VAL A 405 19.54 14.20 12.26
CA VAL A 405 20.93 13.78 12.50
C VAL A 405 21.00 12.79 13.65
N HIS A 406 22.09 12.02 13.72
CA HIS A 406 22.49 11.32 14.92
C HIS A 406 22.82 12.33 16.03
N HIS A 407 22.80 11.89 17.29
CA HIS A 407 23.18 12.74 18.44
C HIS A 407 24.55 13.42 18.25
N GLY A 408 25.51 12.76 17.58
CA GLY A 408 26.81 13.32 17.22
C GLY A 408 26.83 14.19 15.95
N GLY A 409 25.68 14.65 15.44
CA GLY A 409 25.58 15.56 14.29
C GLY A 409 25.68 14.93 12.90
N ARG A 410 26.07 13.65 12.77
CA ARG A 410 26.12 12.97 11.46
C ARG A 410 24.72 12.82 10.84
N PRO A 411 24.55 12.98 9.51
CA PRO A 411 23.27 12.79 8.84
C PRO A 411 22.70 11.39 9.03
N LYS A 412 21.38 11.27 9.18
CA LYS A 412 20.70 9.97 9.17
C LYS A 412 20.63 9.41 7.74
N ALA A 413 20.55 8.08 7.63
CA ALA A 413 20.34 7.40 6.36
C ALA A 413 18.96 7.72 5.77
N ASP A 414 18.80 7.59 4.44
CA ASP A 414 17.56 7.95 3.74
C ASP A 414 16.34 7.15 4.19
N SER A 415 16.54 5.90 4.60
CA SER A 415 15.49 5.02 5.12
C SER A 415 15.11 5.32 6.58
N TYR A 416 15.81 6.23 7.25
CA TYR A 416 15.61 6.50 8.67
C TYR A 416 14.18 6.95 8.98
N ILE A 417 13.67 7.92 8.23
CA ILE A 417 12.34 8.51 8.45
C ILE A 417 11.27 7.43 8.29
N SER A 418 11.29 6.70 7.16
CA SER A 418 10.27 5.68 6.88
C SER A 418 10.33 4.51 7.85
N ARG A 419 11.53 4.09 8.25
CA ARG A 419 11.73 3.05 9.25
C ARG A 419 11.22 3.48 10.62
N LYS A 420 11.59 4.68 11.09
CA LYS A 420 11.18 5.19 12.40
C LYS A 420 9.67 5.42 12.47
N PHE A 421 9.08 5.93 11.40
CA PHE A 421 7.63 6.04 11.29
C PHE A 421 6.97 4.67 11.44
N LYS A 422 7.46 3.65 10.73
CA LYS A 422 6.92 2.29 10.84
C LYS A 422 7.10 1.68 12.22
N GLU A 423 8.27 1.85 12.84
CA GLU A 423 8.57 1.36 14.20
C GLU A 423 7.62 1.96 15.24
N VAL A 424 7.18 3.21 15.04
CA VAL A 424 6.35 3.93 16.02
C VAL A 424 4.85 3.77 15.77
N THR A 425 4.43 3.57 14.51
CA THR A 425 3.01 3.61 14.11
C THR A 425 2.46 2.29 13.59
N ASP A 426 3.33 1.30 13.34
CA ASP A 426 3.02 0.07 12.61
C ASP A 426 2.47 0.26 11.18
N ASN A 427 2.59 1.47 10.62
CA ASN A 427 2.22 1.77 9.23
C ASN A 427 3.43 2.16 8.38
N SER A 428 3.36 1.93 7.07
CA SER A 428 4.32 2.51 6.14
C SER A 428 4.18 4.03 6.08
N PHE A 429 5.29 4.77 5.97
CA PHE A 429 5.27 6.24 5.79
C PHE A 429 4.40 6.71 4.62
N THR A 430 4.24 5.89 3.58
CA THR A 430 3.39 6.21 2.43
C THR A 430 1.89 6.25 2.79
N THR A 431 1.49 5.73 3.95
CA THR A 431 0.11 5.76 4.43
C THR A 431 -0.31 7.15 4.91
N LEU A 432 0.62 8.03 5.28
CA LEU A 432 0.32 9.40 5.74
C LEU A 432 -0.54 10.19 4.75
N ARG A 433 -0.23 10.11 3.45
CA ARG A 433 -1.07 10.73 2.42
C ARG A 433 -2.49 10.17 2.44
N THR A 434 -2.62 8.85 2.61
CA THR A 434 -3.93 8.20 2.68
C THR A 434 -4.69 8.63 3.94
N MET A 435 -4.02 8.72 5.10
CA MET A 435 -4.61 9.25 6.34
C MET A 435 -5.13 10.66 6.10
N LEU A 436 -4.29 11.57 5.59
CA LEU A 436 -4.68 12.96 5.35
C LEU A 436 -5.85 13.08 4.37
N HIS A 437 -5.83 12.35 3.25
CA HIS A 437 -6.96 12.33 2.31
C HIS A 437 -8.25 11.80 2.95
N THR A 438 -8.13 10.81 3.83
CA THR A 438 -9.29 10.23 4.51
C THR A 438 -9.84 11.20 5.54
N ASP A 439 -8.98 11.74 6.40
CA ASP A 439 -9.37 12.57 7.53
C ASP A 439 -10.00 13.88 7.03
N LEU A 440 -9.32 14.60 6.12
CA LEU A 440 -9.88 15.82 5.53
C LEU A 440 -11.11 15.54 4.67
N GLY A 441 -11.13 14.42 3.93
CA GLY A 441 -12.30 14.03 3.13
C GLY A 441 -13.53 13.72 3.99
N VAL A 442 -13.34 13.14 5.17
CA VAL A 442 -14.41 12.88 6.15
C VAL A 442 -14.87 14.18 6.80
N GLU A 443 -13.96 15.06 7.17
CA GLU A 443 -14.25 16.29 7.92
C GLU A 443 -14.85 17.39 7.03
N HIS A 444 -14.34 17.56 5.82
CA HIS A 444 -14.68 18.69 4.94
C HIS A 444 -15.16 18.28 3.54
N GLY A 445 -15.47 16.98 3.32
CA GLY A 445 -16.00 16.49 2.05
C GLY A 445 -15.09 16.77 0.85
N GLU A 446 -15.65 17.35 -0.21
CA GLU A 446 -14.91 17.65 -1.43
C GLU A 446 -13.83 18.71 -1.22
N HIS A 447 -14.12 19.72 -0.40
CA HIS A 447 -13.15 20.75 -0.04
C HIS A 447 -11.94 20.15 0.67
N GLY A 448 -12.18 19.22 1.61
CA GLY A 448 -11.10 18.48 2.26
C GLY A 448 -10.27 17.61 1.33
N THR A 449 -10.90 17.03 0.31
CA THR A 449 -10.17 16.29 -0.73
C THR A 449 -9.22 17.21 -1.51
N LEU A 450 -9.67 18.42 -1.85
CA LEU A 450 -8.83 19.43 -2.53
C LEU A 450 -7.69 19.91 -1.63
N MET A 451 -7.96 20.18 -0.35
CA MET A 451 -6.92 20.52 0.63
C MET A 451 -5.85 19.41 0.72
N ALA A 452 -6.28 18.15 0.80
CA ALA A 452 -5.35 17.02 0.81
C ALA A 452 -4.55 16.90 -0.50
N MET A 453 -5.15 17.19 -1.65
CA MET A 453 -4.42 17.22 -2.93
C MET A 453 -3.34 18.30 -2.94
N ILE A 454 -3.63 19.50 -2.45
CA ILE A 454 -2.67 20.60 -2.34
C ILE A 454 -1.53 20.22 -1.39
N ALA A 455 -1.85 19.79 -0.17
CA ALA A 455 -0.86 19.41 0.85
C ALA A 455 0.03 18.24 0.41
N THR A 456 -0.50 17.32 -0.42
CA THR A 456 0.26 16.17 -0.92
C THR A 456 0.92 16.41 -2.28
N HIS A 457 0.70 17.60 -2.86
CA HIS A 457 1.13 18.02 -4.19
C HIS A 457 0.71 17.03 -5.30
N GLN A 458 -0.60 16.81 -5.37
CA GLN A 458 -1.27 15.98 -6.37
C GLN A 458 -2.15 16.85 -7.28
N ASN A 459 -2.09 16.62 -8.59
CA ASN A 459 -2.79 17.41 -9.60
C ASN A 459 -3.72 16.56 -10.49
N SER A 460 -3.91 15.28 -10.17
CA SER A 460 -4.70 14.36 -11.00
C SER A 460 -6.04 14.03 -10.36
N ALA A 461 -7.13 14.31 -11.08
CA ALA A 461 -8.50 13.95 -10.68
C ALA A 461 -8.65 12.45 -10.40
N LYS A 462 -8.04 11.58 -11.22
CA LYS A 462 -8.03 10.12 -10.99
C LYS A 462 -7.40 9.72 -9.65
N THR A 463 -6.39 10.47 -9.19
CA THR A 463 -5.77 10.19 -7.89
C THR A 463 -6.71 10.61 -6.76
N ALA A 464 -7.38 11.75 -6.89
CA ALA A 464 -8.40 12.21 -5.95
C ALA A 464 -9.56 11.20 -5.84
N GLU A 465 -10.06 10.74 -6.98
CA GLU A 465 -11.16 9.79 -7.08
C GLU A 465 -10.84 8.46 -6.40
N LYS A 466 -9.62 7.95 -6.57
CA LYS A 466 -9.14 6.75 -5.87
C LYS A 466 -9.23 6.91 -4.35
N TYR A 467 -8.83 8.06 -3.82
CA TYR A 467 -8.94 8.34 -2.39
C TYR A 467 -10.39 8.57 -1.93
N LYS A 468 -11.26 9.15 -2.77
CA LYS A 468 -12.70 9.32 -2.50
C LYS A 468 -13.44 7.97 -2.46
N MET A 469 -13.21 7.08 -3.41
CA MET A 469 -13.84 5.75 -3.43
C MET A 469 -13.45 4.91 -2.22
N ASP A 470 -12.19 5.04 -1.77
CA ASP A 470 -11.65 4.28 -0.65
C ASP A 470 -11.92 4.94 0.73
N SER A 471 -12.18 6.26 0.79
CA SER A 471 -12.49 6.98 2.04
C SER A 471 -13.85 6.57 2.63
N VAL A 472 -14.80 6.10 1.82
CA VAL A 472 -16.08 5.53 2.29
C VAL A 472 -15.85 4.31 3.20
N GLY A 473 -14.85 3.47 2.87
CA GLY A 473 -14.49 2.30 3.66
C GLY A 473 -13.79 2.63 4.98
N ILE A 474 -12.91 3.64 4.99
CA ILE A 474 -12.23 4.08 6.21
C ILE A 474 -13.14 4.93 7.10
N ALA A 475 -14.01 5.77 6.53
CA ALA A 475 -15.04 6.50 7.27
C ALA A 475 -16.02 5.56 7.98
N ALA A 476 -16.34 4.40 7.40
CA ALA A 476 -17.11 3.35 8.07
C ALA A 476 -16.33 2.75 9.26
N SER A 477 -15.03 2.50 9.11
CA SER A 477 -14.15 2.03 10.20
C SER A 477 -14.01 3.05 11.33
N LEU A 478 -13.78 4.33 11.00
CA LEU A 478 -13.76 5.45 11.94
C LEU A 478 -15.09 5.61 12.68
N ARG A 479 -16.23 5.50 11.99
CA ARG A 479 -17.56 5.52 12.62
C ARG A 479 -17.80 4.34 13.56
N CYS A 480 -17.32 3.14 13.21
CA CYS A 480 -17.37 1.97 14.10
C CYS A 480 -16.47 2.14 15.33
N GLN A 481 -15.27 2.71 15.17
CA GLN A 481 -14.32 2.97 16.25
C GLN A 481 -14.82 4.09 17.19
N LEU A 482 -15.38 5.18 16.65
CA LEU A 482 -16.04 6.23 17.44
C LEU A 482 -17.26 5.69 18.21
N ARG A 483 -18.07 4.80 17.59
CA ARG A 483 -19.18 4.12 18.29
C ARG A 483 -18.69 3.16 19.39
N ALA A 484 -17.60 2.44 19.16
CA ALA A 484 -16.99 1.56 20.15
C ALA A 484 -16.32 2.34 21.31
N ARG A 485 -15.75 3.51 21.04
CA ARG A 485 -15.21 4.44 22.04
C ARG A 485 -16.34 5.01 22.92
N ARG A 486 -17.42 5.53 22.31
CA ARG A 486 -18.60 6.02 23.04
C ARG A 486 -19.29 4.94 23.88
N ARG A 487 -19.30 3.68 23.43
CA ARG A 487 -19.79 2.56 24.24
C ARG A 487 -18.90 2.28 25.46
N ARG A 488 -17.57 2.34 25.31
CA ARG A 488 -16.63 2.16 26.43
C ARG A 488 -16.70 3.30 27.44
N GLU A 489 -16.86 4.54 26.97
CA GLU A 489 -17.08 5.70 27.83
C GLU A 489 -18.39 5.55 28.64
N ARG A 490 -19.47 5.02 28.06
CA ARG A 490 -20.73 4.72 28.79
C ARG A 490 -20.63 3.58 29.79
N VAL A 491 -19.77 2.58 29.55
CA VAL A 491 -19.55 1.45 30.48
C VAL A 491 -18.61 1.86 31.62
N GLN A 492 -17.67 2.77 31.37
CA GLN A 492 -16.68 3.21 32.35
C GLN A 492 -17.20 4.32 33.29
N TYR A 493 -18.19 5.11 32.87
CA TYR A 493 -18.76 6.18 33.68
C TYR A 493 -20.20 5.94 34.17
N GLY A 494 -20.82 4.80 33.82
CA GLY A 494 -22.23 4.52 34.13
C GLY A 494 -23.19 5.54 33.49
N PRO A 495 -24.51 5.29 33.46
CA PRO A 495 -25.45 6.38 33.22
C PRO A 495 -25.29 7.37 34.38
N LEU A 496 -24.98 8.63 34.07
CA LEU A 496 -25.19 9.71 35.03
C LEU A 496 -26.68 9.67 35.38
N GLU A 497 -26.99 9.23 36.60
CA GLU A 497 -28.35 9.33 37.13
C GLU A 497 -28.77 10.80 37.03
N GLU A 498 -29.91 11.02 36.39
CA GLU A 498 -30.61 12.31 36.40
C GLU A 498 -31.11 12.59 37.82
N GLU A 499 -30.20 12.93 38.74
CA GLU A 499 -30.56 13.61 39.98
C GLU A 499 -30.82 15.08 39.65
N GLY A 500 -32.10 15.42 39.48
CA GLY A 500 -32.47 16.83 39.43
C GLY A 500 -33.84 17.15 38.87
N LYS A 501 -34.91 16.49 39.34
CA LYS A 501 -36.26 17.08 39.30
C LYS A 501 -37.17 16.48 40.38
N LYS A 502 -36.92 16.85 41.64
CA LYS A 502 -37.96 16.96 42.67
C LYS A 502 -37.72 18.19 43.55
N ARG A 503 -38.79 19.00 43.66
CA ARG A 503 -39.09 20.10 44.60
C ARG A 503 -38.49 21.47 44.22
N ASN A 504 -39.26 22.56 44.08
CA ASN A 504 -40.63 22.88 44.53
C ASN A 504 -41.59 23.21 43.38
#